data_AF-A0A8C1WPW8-F1
#
_entry.id   AF-A0A8C1WPW8-F1
#
_cell.length_a   1.000
_cell.length_b   1.000
_cell.length_c   1.000
_cell.angle_alpha   90.00
_cell.angle_beta   90.00
_cell.angle_gamma   90.00
#
_symmetry.space_group_name_H-M   'P 1'
#
loop_
_entity.id
_entity.type
_entity.pdbx_description
1 polymer ?
#
loop_
_entity_poly.entity_id
_entity_poly.type
_entity_poly.pdbx_seq_one_letter_code
_entity_poly.pdbx_strand_id
1 'polypeptide(L)'
;MRVPVQIFLFSCFLFSVTFVQGQECLGEDITYENTQPVVNVSYADGETVKVNCMTGYIGFYKLKCKNGQWLTFIARRCSKKKCGHPGETPNGDFKLIEGRDYTYGATVEYTCKTGYEMTSRINQRQCRIKGWDNSVPVCVEVRCPVIHTDGDVTASGNTKEGTYGDVIHFECVSSDKKLDGNSNIHCMENGVWSGPVPQCIVTCQLEVTEPEVIRTIPLGKTVFKAGEMVAIICSGKNQVFSKQETFACTNNGKWDYKPTCKESRCEVPINQHVYLPKYYFSGDLNLGAKRSYSCESGYREIAAVATCTRDGWTPKPLCAEIMCGPPRLPNAEIVGPQRPSYGINSRIQYKCRPGFEPEEPVQITCNPQGQWTGIQQCTDGTCQEQELKNIEILFAYPSIALPYTPGHILVFRCTDNNMRFYGQRAIECLPDGRWNYPYPQCGGKVQCSQPTKNLQFVTLSDEKTEYSNFEILKYTCNKPYNVLMCQNGNWNGTFDCKSKICPPPPYLQHGDYSINSTKDEVITAVSYTCQSYYVLTKQQDVYKCFCTVFNVLFMFVCVVGPCEIDDIVEKYNLQLPKEKVYTRHAENEMKTYVDVSCSNGNLQIDKSCDTDNNLGCTL
;
A
#
# COMPACT_ATOMS: atom_id res chain seq x y z
N MET A 1 -44.32 0.41 172.95
CA MET A 1 -43.44 -0.15 173.99
C MET A 1 -43.57 -1.66 174.01
N ARG A 2 -42.53 -2.38 173.59
CA ARG A 2 -42.13 -3.73 174.03
C ARG A 2 -40.98 -4.22 173.14
N VAL A 3 -39.91 -4.63 173.83
CA VAL A 3 -38.70 -5.39 173.44
C VAL A 3 -39.02 -6.89 173.69
N PRO A 4 -38.23 -7.96 173.35
CA PRO A 4 -37.10 -8.24 172.41
C PRO A 4 -37.32 -9.49 171.49
N VAL A 5 -36.30 -9.92 170.70
CA VAL A 5 -35.58 -11.23 170.76
C VAL A 5 -34.65 -11.42 169.51
N GLN A 6 -33.49 -12.08 169.72
CA GLN A 6 -32.35 -12.39 168.81
C GLN A 6 -32.61 -13.47 167.73
N ILE A 7 -31.76 -13.54 166.66
CA ILE A 7 -30.90 -14.69 166.23
C ILE A 7 -30.26 -14.49 164.81
N PHE A 8 -29.11 -15.15 164.63
CA PHE A 8 -28.01 -15.23 163.63
C PHE A 8 -28.25 -15.53 162.12
N LEU A 9 -27.14 -15.33 161.34
CA LEU A 9 -26.60 -16.06 160.14
C LEU A 9 -26.50 -15.15 158.86
N PHE A 10 -25.54 -15.17 157.92
CA PHE A 10 -24.20 -15.77 157.70
C PHE A 10 -23.54 -15.11 156.45
N SER A 11 -22.20 -15.03 156.41
CA SER A 11 -21.23 -14.80 155.29
C SER A 11 -21.69 -14.83 153.82
N CYS A 12 -21.16 -13.91 153.00
CA CYS A 12 -20.61 -14.24 151.66
C CYS A 12 -19.51 -13.23 151.23
N PHE A 13 -18.24 -13.65 151.31
CA PHE A 13 -17.09 -12.97 150.69
C PHE A 13 -17.07 -13.25 149.18
N LEU A 14 -17.15 -12.21 148.35
CA LEU A 14 -16.86 -12.30 146.91
C LEU A 14 -15.36 -12.09 146.69
N PHE A 15 -14.64 -13.18 146.41
CA PHE A 15 -13.31 -13.12 145.79
C PHE A 15 -13.47 -12.71 144.32
N SER A 16 -12.97 -11.53 143.96
CA SER A 16 -12.74 -11.14 142.57
C SER A 16 -11.57 -11.97 142.01
N VAL A 17 -11.89 -13.01 141.24
CA VAL A 17 -10.91 -13.71 140.40
C VAL A 17 -10.72 -12.87 139.14
N THR A 18 -9.61 -12.15 139.03
CA THR A 18 -9.18 -11.58 137.75
C THR A 18 -8.70 -12.73 136.86
N PHE A 19 -9.57 -13.19 135.96
CA PHE A 19 -9.14 -13.94 134.79
C PHE A 19 -8.28 -13.01 133.94
N VAL A 20 -7.00 -13.35 133.77
CA VAL A 20 -6.19 -12.81 132.67
C VAL A 20 -6.78 -13.42 131.40
N GLN A 21 -7.64 -12.67 130.70
CA GLN A 21 -8.03 -13.01 129.34
C GLN A 21 -6.76 -12.92 128.48
N GLY A 22 -6.25 -14.06 128.02
CA GLY A 22 -5.20 -14.08 127.00
C GLY A 22 -5.72 -13.31 125.78
N GLN A 23 -4.93 -12.36 125.29
CA GLN A 23 -5.31 -11.54 124.14
C GLN A 23 -5.45 -12.42 122.89
N GLU A 24 -6.61 -12.38 122.23
CA GLU A 24 -6.89 -13.16 121.03
C GLU A 24 -6.15 -12.61 119.81
N CYS A 25 -5.86 -13.47 118.83
CA CYS A 25 -5.29 -13.07 117.55
C CYS A 25 -6.40 -13.02 116.48
N LEU A 26 -6.40 -11.98 115.63
CA LEU A 26 -7.39 -11.82 114.57
C LEU A 26 -6.95 -12.52 113.28
N GLY A 27 -7.89 -13.17 112.60
CA GLY A 27 -7.63 -13.86 111.33
C GLY A 27 -7.29 -12.90 110.17
N GLU A 28 -7.83 -11.68 110.19
CA GLU A 28 -7.57 -10.65 109.18
C GLU A 28 -6.12 -10.13 109.18
N ASP A 29 -5.42 -10.25 110.31
CA ASP A 29 -4.00 -9.86 110.45
C ASP A 29 -3.04 -10.81 109.71
N ILE A 30 -3.53 -11.97 109.24
CA ILE A 30 -2.75 -12.95 108.50
C ILE A 30 -2.64 -12.51 107.03
N THR A 31 -1.55 -11.83 106.68
CA THR A 31 -1.34 -11.19 105.36
C THR A 31 -0.24 -11.83 104.51
N TYR A 32 -0.19 -13.16 104.45
CA TYR A 32 0.78 -13.87 103.59
C TYR A 32 0.33 -13.92 102.13
N GLU A 33 1.24 -13.63 101.19
CA GLU A 33 0.96 -13.69 99.76
C GLU A 33 0.51 -15.08 99.29
N ASN A 34 -0.46 -15.11 98.38
CA ASN A 34 -0.97 -16.33 97.74
C ASN A 34 -1.50 -17.39 98.73
N THR A 35 -2.03 -16.95 99.88
CA THR A 35 -2.69 -17.82 100.87
C THR A 35 -4.21 -17.75 100.79
N GLN A 36 -4.89 -18.83 101.17
CA GLN A 36 -6.34 -18.83 101.32
C GLN A 36 -6.73 -18.08 102.61
N PRO A 37 -7.87 -17.36 102.61
CA PRO A 37 -8.36 -16.74 103.83
C PRO A 37 -8.66 -17.81 104.89
N VAL A 38 -8.36 -17.48 106.14
CA VAL A 38 -8.69 -18.35 107.27
C VAL A 38 -10.18 -18.24 107.60
N VAL A 39 -10.77 -19.33 108.09
CA VAL A 39 -12.23 -19.44 108.28
C VAL A 39 -12.72 -18.67 109.50
N ASN A 40 -11.92 -18.63 110.58
CA ASN A 40 -12.33 -18.02 111.82
C ASN A 40 -11.89 -16.56 111.88
N VAL A 41 -12.73 -15.72 112.49
CA VAL A 41 -12.48 -14.29 112.68
C VAL A 41 -11.44 -14.05 113.77
N SER A 42 -11.46 -14.82 114.87
CA SER A 42 -10.47 -14.75 115.96
C SER A 42 -10.02 -16.13 116.44
N TYR A 43 -8.87 -16.17 117.12
CA TYR A 43 -8.22 -17.35 117.65
C TYR A 43 -7.71 -17.10 119.07
N ALA A 44 -7.98 -18.02 119.99
CA ALA A 44 -7.59 -17.91 121.38
C ALA A 44 -6.08 -18.12 121.59
N ASP A 45 -5.56 -17.61 122.71
CA ASP A 45 -4.14 -17.78 123.07
C ASP A 45 -3.76 -19.27 123.12
N GLY A 46 -2.67 -19.63 122.44
CA GLY A 46 -2.20 -21.01 122.31
C GLY A 46 -2.77 -21.80 121.12
N GLU A 47 -3.83 -21.33 120.46
CA GLU A 47 -4.39 -22.00 119.28
C GLU A 47 -3.43 -21.96 118.09
N THR A 48 -3.50 -23.00 117.25
CA THR A 48 -2.71 -23.08 116.02
C THR A 48 -3.61 -23.15 114.80
N VAL A 49 -3.31 -22.34 113.80
CA VAL A 49 -3.98 -22.36 112.50
C VAL A 49 -3.00 -22.78 111.41
N LYS A 50 -3.46 -23.65 110.50
CA LYS A 50 -2.74 -23.98 109.28
C LYS A 50 -3.34 -23.18 108.13
N VAL A 51 -2.57 -22.24 107.61
CA VAL A 51 -2.94 -21.42 106.45
C VAL A 51 -2.46 -22.13 105.19
N ASN A 52 -3.39 -22.58 104.35
CA ASN A 52 -3.08 -23.24 103.08
C ASN A 52 -2.86 -22.21 101.96
N CYS A 53 -2.12 -22.59 100.93
CA CYS A 53 -1.92 -21.75 99.76
C CYS A 53 -3.14 -21.73 98.83
N MET A 54 -3.28 -20.67 98.03
CA MET A 54 -4.28 -20.58 96.96
C MET A 54 -4.11 -21.68 95.90
N THR A 55 -5.16 -21.95 95.14
CA THR A 55 -5.15 -22.94 94.05
C THR A 55 -4.00 -22.68 93.08
N GLY A 56 -3.18 -23.71 92.84
CA GLY A 56 -1.99 -23.60 91.97
C GLY A 56 -0.68 -23.29 92.70
N TYR A 57 -0.72 -23.05 94.02
CA TYR A 57 0.45 -22.84 94.86
C TYR A 57 0.67 -24.02 95.81
N ILE A 58 1.93 -24.35 96.10
CA ILE A 58 2.35 -25.38 97.07
C ILE A 58 3.06 -24.67 98.22
N GLY A 59 2.74 -25.10 99.44
CA GLY A 59 3.25 -24.53 100.67
C GLY A 59 2.17 -24.58 101.74
N PHE A 60 2.49 -24.03 102.91
CA PHE A 60 1.55 -23.69 103.97
C PHE A 60 2.31 -22.94 105.07
N TYR A 61 1.57 -22.16 105.84
CA TYR A 61 2.06 -21.59 107.09
C TYR A 61 1.35 -22.25 108.25
N LYS A 62 2.08 -22.60 109.31
CA LYS A 62 1.49 -23.01 110.58
C LYS A 62 1.78 -21.93 111.60
N LEU A 63 0.75 -21.23 112.04
CA LEU A 63 0.83 -20.11 112.95
C LEU A 63 0.30 -20.53 114.32
N LYS A 64 0.84 -19.95 115.39
CA LYS A 64 0.37 -20.11 116.76
C LYS A 64 0.08 -18.74 117.35
N CYS A 65 -1.12 -18.55 117.89
CA CYS A 65 -1.44 -17.34 118.63
C CYS A 65 -0.72 -17.34 119.98
N LYS A 66 0.00 -16.27 120.31
CA LYS A 66 0.63 -16.09 121.62
C LYS A 66 0.51 -14.63 122.05
N ASN A 67 -0.19 -14.36 123.15
CA ASN A 67 -0.44 -13.04 123.73
C ASN A 67 -0.88 -12.01 122.68
N GLY A 68 -1.87 -12.34 121.84
CA GLY A 68 -2.39 -11.45 120.81
C GLY A 68 -1.51 -11.29 119.56
N GLN A 69 -0.40 -12.03 119.43
CA GLN A 69 0.48 -11.99 118.26
C GLN A 69 0.61 -13.34 117.56
N TRP A 70 0.65 -13.32 116.23
CA TRP A 70 0.88 -14.50 115.40
C TRP A 70 2.37 -14.89 115.38
N LEU A 71 2.70 -16.05 115.92
CA LEU A 71 4.03 -16.65 115.81
C LEU A 71 4.05 -17.72 114.73
N THR A 72 4.98 -17.59 113.77
CA THR A 72 5.14 -18.58 112.70
C THR A 72 5.94 -19.78 113.21
N PHE A 73 5.31 -20.95 113.31
CA PHE A 73 5.93 -22.18 113.77
C PHE A 73 6.57 -22.98 112.63
N ILE A 74 5.90 -23.06 111.48
CA ILE A 74 6.43 -23.68 110.24
C ILE A 74 6.08 -22.77 109.07
N ALA A 75 7.09 -22.39 108.30
CA ALA A 75 6.91 -21.59 107.09
C ALA A 75 7.36 -22.38 105.85
N ARG A 76 6.39 -22.81 105.03
CA ARG A 76 6.65 -23.25 103.66
C ARG A 76 5.97 -22.25 102.74
N ARG A 77 6.73 -21.26 102.25
CA ARG A 77 6.19 -20.15 101.45
C ARG A 77 5.38 -20.66 100.27
N CYS A 78 4.24 -20.02 100.01
CA CYS A 78 3.39 -20.34 98.89
C CYS A 78 4.11 -19.99 97.58
N SER A 79 4.50 -21.02 96.83
CA SER A 79 5.14 -20.88 95.53
C SER A 79 4.34 -21.64 94.48
N LYS A 80 4.33 -21.18 93.23
CA LYS A 80 3.57 -21.85 92.17
C LYS A 80 4.01 -23.31 92.04
N LYS A 81 3.05 -24.22 91.90
CA LYS A 81 3.30 -25.64 91.66
C LYS A 81 4.09 -25.80 90.36
N LYS A 82 5.19 -26.56 90.42
CA LYS A 82 5.94 -26.95 89.22
C LYS A 82 5.25 -28.13 88.53
N CYS A 83 5.02 -28.04 87.22
CA CYS A 83 4.49 -29.15 86.40
C CYS A 83 5.58 -30.08 85.86
N GLY A 84 6.85 -29.68 85.93
CA GLY A 84 7.95 -30.42 85.31
C GLY A 84 8.02 -30.19 83.81
N HIS A 85 8.86 -30.96 83.11
CA HIS A 85 9.07 -30.82 81.67
C HIS A 85 7.76 -31.06 80.90
N PRO A 86 7.39 -30.22 79.92
CA PRO A 86 6.17 -30.38 79.13
C PRO A 86 6.09 -31.67 78.31
N GLY A 87 7.22 -32.34 78.10
CA GLY A 87 7.33 -33.57 77.30
C GLY A 87 7.76 -33.26 75.87
N GLU A 88 8.64 -34.08 75.34
CA GLU A 88 9.20 -33.93 73.99
C GLU A 88 8.34 -34.68 72.98
N THR A 89 8.21 -34.13 71.79
CA THR A 89 7.60 -34.80 70.65
C THR A 89 8.68 -35.12 69.61
N PRO A 90 8.77 -36.35 69.09
CA PRO A 90 9.67 -36.63 67.98
C PRO A 90 9.38 -35.70 66.80
N ASN A 91 10.44 -35.13 66.22
CA ASN A 91 10.32 -34.24 65.06
C ASN A 91 9.43 -33.00 65.26
N GLY A 92 9.30 -32.53 66.49
CA GLY A 92 8.76 -31.23 66.81
C GLY A 92 9.46 -30.61 67.99
N ASP A 93 9.28 -29.31 68.14
CA ASP A 93 9.83 -28.50 69.21
C ASP A 93 8.68 -27.80 69.94
N PHE A 94 8.93 -27.30 71.15
CA PHE A 94 7.94 -26.50 71.86
C PHE A 94 8.58 -25.24 72.46
N LYS A 95 7.75 -24.21 72.60
CA LYS A 95 8.14 -22.92 73.22
C LYS A 95 7.17 -22.57 74.34
N LEU A 96 7.68 -21.93 75.38
CA LEU A 96 6.86 -21.35 76.44
C LEU A 96 6.24 -20.05 75.92
N ILE A 97 4.91 -20.04 75.75
CA ILE A 97 4.17 -18.87 75.25
C ILE A 97 3.57 -18.02 76.38
N GLU A 98 3.31 -18.63 77.54
CA GLU A 98 2.81 -17.91 78.72
C GLU A 98 3.51 -18.39 79.99
N GLY A 99 3.95 -17.45 80.83
CA GLY A 99 4.71 -17.71 82.05
C GLY A 99 6.22 -17.52 81.88
N ARG A 100 6.97 -17.68 82.98
CA ARG A 100 8.45 -17.55 82.98
C ARG A 100 9.19 -18.87 83.27
N ASP A 101 8.46 -19.87 83.74
CA ASP A 101 8.95 -21.19 84.14
C ASP A 101 7.78 -22.19 84.05
N TYR A 102 8.06 -23.49 84.11
CA TYR A 102 7.08 -24.60 84.02
C TYR A 102 6.26 -24.76 85.30
N THR A 103 5.53 -23.69 85.64
CA THR A 103 4.75 -23.53 86.87
C THR A 103 3.28 -23.26 86.57
N TYR A 104 2.42 -23.41 87.58
CA TYR A 104 0.96 -23.29 87.43
C TYR A 104 0.54 -22.04 86.64
N GLY A 105 -0.30 -22.26 85.62
CA GLY A 105 -0.76 -21.25 84.66
C GLY A 105 0.13 -21.06 83.43
N ALA A 106 1.31 -21.70 83.37
CA ALA A 106 2.19 -21.66 82.20
C ALA A 106 1.58 -22.40 81.01
N THR A 107 1.78 -21.88 79.80
CA THR A 107 1.27 -22.47 78.55
C THR A 107 2.43 -22.66 77.57
N VAL A 108 2.55 -23.84 76.99
CA VAL A 108 3.51 -24.16 75.93
C VAL A 108 2.79 -24.45 74.62
N GLU A 109 3.43 -24.10 73.52
CA GLU A 109 2.98 -24.35 72.16
C GLU A 109 4.01 -25.20 71.42
N TYR A 110 3.53 -26.24 70.74
CA TYR A 110 4.32 -27.17 69.95
C TYR A 110 4.26 -26.79 68.47
N THR A 111 5.38 -26.99 67.79
CA THR A 111 5.55 -26.78 66.34
C THR A 111 6.30 -27.98 65.77
N CYS A 112 5.79 -28.59 64.69
CA CYS A 112 6.52 -29.66 64.01
C CYS A 112 7.70 -29.09 63.19
N LYS A 113 8.77 -29.88 63.07
CA LYS A 113 9.92 -29.55 62.22
C LYS A 113 9.51 -29.64 60.75
N THR A 114 10.24 -28.94 59.89
CA THR A 114 10.03 -28.98 58.44
C THR A 114 10.03 -30.42 57.92
N GLY A 115 9.04 -30.75 57.09
CA GLY A 115 8.81 -32.11 56.60
C GLY A 115 7.95 -33.00 57.50
N TYR A 116 7.44 -32.46 58.61
CA TYR A 116 6.52 -33.14 59.52
C TYR A 116 5.25 -32.32 59.75
N GLU A 117 4.11 -33.00 59.81
CA GLU A 117 2.80 -32.40 60.07
C GLU A 117 2.21 -32.84 61.42
N MET A 118 1.48 -31.93 62.06
CA MET A 118 0.84 -32.21 63.35
C MET A 118 -0.47 -32.95 63.15
N THR A 119 -0.54 -34.19 63.64
CA THR A 119 -1.79 -35.00 63.61
C THR A 119 -2.72 -34.68 64.78
N SER A 120 -2.18 -34.06 65.83
CA SER A 120 -2.93 -33.70 67.03
C SER A 120 -3.77 -32.45 66.79
N ARG A 121 -5.02 -32.46 67.28
CA ARG A 121 -5.95 -31.32 67.11
C ARG A 121 -5.57 -30.08 67.92
N ILE A 122 -4.78 -30.26 68.97
CA ILE A 122 -4.38 -29.21 69.90
C ILE A 122 -2.86 -29.19 69.93
N ASN A 123 -2.26 -28.04 69.64
CA ASN A 123 -0.81 -27.82 69.65
C ASN A 123 -0.31 -27.22 70.98
N GLN A 124 -1.20 -27.02 71.96
CA GLN A 124 -0.88 -26.34 73.22
C GLN A 124 -1.15 -27.20 74.45
N ARG A 125 -0.34 -26.98 75.48
CA ARG A 125 -0.50 -27.60 76.80
C ARG A 125 -0.35 -26.53 77.87
N GLN A 126 -1.22 -26.57 78.88
CA GLN A 126 -1.23 -25.66 80.00
C GLN A 126 -0.96 -26.40 81.31
N CYS A 127 -0.13 -25.81 82.17
CA CYS A 127 0.19 -26.34 83.48
C CYS A 127 -0.97 -26.09 84.46
N ARG A 128 -1.78 -27.14 84.68
CA ARG A 128 -2.93 -27.17 85.58
C ARG A 128 -2.57 -27.78 86.94
N ILE A 129 -3.58 -27.94 87.81
CA ILE A 129 -3.42 -28.46 89.17
C ILE A 129 -2.83 -29.89 89.16
N LYS A 130 -3.17 -30.72 88.17
CA LYS A 130 -2.69 -32.10 88.03
C LYS A 130 -1.39 -32.25 87.23
N GLY A 131 -0.85 -31.17 86.67
CA GLY A 131 0.25 -31.22 85.71
C GLY A 131 -0.13 -30.56 84.38
N TRP A 132 0.65 -30.82 83.33
CA TRP A 132 0.32 -30.40 81.97
C TRP A 132 -0.99 -31.06 81.51
N ASP A 133 -1.94 -30.27 81.03
CA ASP A 133 -3.12 -30.78 80.35
C ASP A 133 -2.79 -31.28 78.94
N ASN A 134 -3.77 -31.94 78.30
CA ASN A 134 -3.65 -32.62 77.00
C ASN A 134 -2.51 -33.65 76.92
N SER A 135 -2.46 -34.43 75.84
CA SER A 135 -1.30 -35.27 75.52
C SER A 135 -0.22 -34.45 74.80
N VAL A 136 1.01 -34.94 74.78
CA VAL A 136 2.05 -34.38 73.91
C VAL A 136 1.59 -34.48 72.45
N PRO A 137 1.59 -33.38 71.66
CA PRO A 137 1.21 -33.42 70.25
C PRO A 137 2.13 -34.34 69.43
N VAL A 138 1.60 -35.03 68.41
CA VAL A 138 2.33 -35.98 67.57
C VAL A 138 2.59 -35.38 66.18
N CYS A 139 3.87 -35.29 65.81
CA CYS A 139 4.33 -34.90 64.48
C CYS A 139 4.66 -36.15 63.66
N VAL A 140 4.03 -36.30 62.48
CA VAL A 140 4.29 -37.41 61.55
C VAL A 140 4.91 -36.88 60.27
N GLU A 141 5.65 -37.71 59.57
CA GLU A 141 6.28 -37.33 58.31
C GLU A 141 5.25 -36.95 57.24
N VAL A 142 5.53 -35.89 56.49
CA VAL A 142 4.73 -35.51 55.33
C VAL A 142 5.02 -36.48 54.19
N ARG A 143 3.97 -37.06 53.61
CA ARG A 143 4.06 -38.04 52.52
C ARG A 143 3.44 -37.49 51.25
N CYS A 144 4.13 -37.63 50.13
CA CYS A 144 3.62 -37.29 48.81
C CYS A 144 2.85 -38.47 48.17
N PRO A 145 1.91 -38.20 47.25
CA PRO A 145 1.18 -39.25 46.53
C PRO A 145 2.10 -40.21 45.77
N VAL A 146 1.66 -41.46 45.63
CA VAL A 146 2.37 -42.46 44.81
C VAL A 146 2.45 -41.99 43.36
N ILE A 147 3.63 -42.12 42.76
CA ILE A 147 3.83 -41.82 41.35
C ILE A 147 3.37 -43.02 40.51
N HIS A 148 2.42 -42.75 39.61
CA HIS A 148 1.99 -43.69 38.59
C HIS A 148 2.50 -43.22 37.23
N THR A 149 3.15 -44.12 36.47
CA THR A 149 3.54 -43.88 35.08
C THR A 149 2.70 -44.73 34.14
N ASP A 150 2.56 -44.27 32.91
CA ASP A 150 1.78 -44.90 31.84
C ASP A 150 2.57 -45.96 31.04
N GLY A 151 3.82 -46.21 31.41
CA GLY A 151 4.71 -47.18 30.78
C GLY A 151 5.65 -46.60 29.71
N ASP A 152 5.39 -45.38 29.21
CA ASP A 152 6.28 -44.68 28.28
C ASP A 152 7.42 -43.94 29.02
N VAL A 153 7.20 -43.64 30.29
CA VAL A 153 8.12 -42.94 31.20
C VAL A 153 8.56 -43.88 32.32
N THR A 154 9.87 -43.96 32.57
CA THR A 154 10.44 -44.59 33.76
C THR A 154 10.58 -43.55 34.87
N ALA A 155 10.28 -43.96 36.11
CA ALA A 155 10.46 -43.13 37.30
C ALA A 155 11.40 -43.85 38.28
N SER A 156 12.44 -43.15 38.73
CA SER A 156 13.44 -43.65 39.67
C SER A 156 13.48 -42.78 40.94
N GLY A 157 13.70 -43.41 42.10
CA GLY A 157 13.60 -42.78 43.42
C GLY A 157 12.48 -43.37 44.28
N ASN A 158 12.06 -42.65 45.32
CA ASN A 158 11.04 -43.08 46.29
C ASN A 158 9.60 -42.90 45.75
N THR A 159 9.24 -43.66 44.71
CA THR A 159 7.96 -43.49 43.98
C THR A 159 6.72 -43.92 44.76
N LYS A 160 6.86 -44.73 45.81
CA LYS A 160 5.75 -45.28 46.61
C LYS A 160 5.61 -44.67 48.00
N GLU A 161 6.73 -44.32 48.61
CA GLU A 161 6.80 -43.84 50.00
C GLU A 161 7.54 -42.50 50.05
N GLY A 162 7.29 -41.62 49.07
CA GLY A 162 7.97 -40.34 48.96
C GLY A 162 7.67 -39.43 50.16
N THR A 163 8.73 -38.96 50.81
CA THR A 163 8.68 -38.03 51.95
C THR A 163 9.26 -36.67 51.57
N TYR A 164 9.02 -35.64 52.40
CA TYR A 164 9.52 -34.29 52.15
C TYR A 164 11.01 -34.25 51.75
N GLY A 165 11.30 -33.62 50.62
CA GLY A 165 12.65 -33.50 50.06
C GLY A 165 13.08 -34.65 49.15
N ASP A 166 12.36 -35.78 49.11
CA ASP A 166 12.64 -36.86 48.15
C ASP A 166 12.51 -36.35 46.71
N VAL A 167 13.36 -36.85 45.82
CA VAL A 167 13.40 -36.47 44.40
C VAL A 167 13.09 -37.70 43.54
N ILE A 168 12.18 -37.53 42.57
CA ILE A 168 11.90 -38.52 41.54
C ILE A 168 12.51 -38.06 40.23
N HIS A 169 13.33 -38.92 39.65
CA HIS A 169 13.95 -38.71 38.35
C HIS A 169 13.20 -39.51 37.27
N PHE A 170 12.83 -38.82 36.19
CA PHE A 170 12.11 -39.38 35.06
C PHE A 170 12.99 -39.52 33.83
N GLU A 171 12.80 -40.59 33.07
CA GLU A 171 13.42 -40.81 31.77
C GLU A 171 12.41 -41.44 30.80
N CYS A 172 12.60 -41.25 29.50
CA CYS A 172 11.78 -41.95 28.50
C CYS A 172 12.29 -43.36 28.28
N VAL A 173 11.37 -44.33 28.19
CA VAL A 173 11.71 -45.73 27.86
C VAL A 173 12.33 -45.83 26.47
N SER A 174 11.80 -45.06 25.52
CA SER A 174 12.27 -45.05 24.13
C SER A 174 13.27 -43.93 23.88
N SER A 175 14.38 -44.24 23.19
CA SER A 175 15.47 -43.29 22.94
C SER A 175 15.15 -42.19 21.91
N ASP A 176 14.10 -42.39 21.10
CA ASP A 176 13.59 -41.44 20.09
C ASP A 176 12.58 -40.43 20.66
N LYS A 177 12.14 -40.62 21.90
CA LYS A 177 11.27 -39.69 22.62
C LYS A 177 12.09 -38.86 23.62
N LYS A 178 11.61 -37.65 23.90
CA LYS A 178 12.16 -36.78 24.96
C LYS A 178 11.04 -36.36 25.91
N LEU A 179 11.42 -36.05 27.14
CA LEU A 179 10.49 -35.61 28.18
C LEU A 179 9.96 -34.21 27.86
N ASP A 180 8.64 -34.07 27.88
CA ASP A 180 7.91 -32.80 27.91
C ASP A 180 7.54 -32.51 29.37
N GLY A 181 8.40 -31.77 30.06
CA GLY A 181 8.24 -31.43 31.47
C GLY A 181 9.55 -31.54 32.24
N ASN A 182 9.47 -31.42 33.56
CA ASN A 182 10.64 -31.50 34.42
C ASN A 182 11.14 -32.94 34.52
N SER A 183 12.44 -33.15 34.28
CA SER A 183 13.08 -34.45 34.48
C SER A 183 13.20 -34.85 35.96
N ASN A 184 13.05 -33.89 36.87
CA ASN A 184 13.07 -34.11 38.31
C ASN A 184 11.91 -33.37 38.98
N ILE A 185 11.19 -34.05 39.86
CA ILE A 185 10.24 -33.44 40.80
C ILE A 185 10.63 -33.80 42.23
N HIS A 186 10.31 -32.93 43.18
CA HIS A 186 10.62 -33.17 44.60
C HIS A 186 9.37 -33.03 45.48
N CYS A 187 9.33 -33.74 46.60
CA CYS A 187 8.20 -33.69 47.52
C CYS A 187 8.26 -32.42 48.37
N MET A 188 7.23 -31.59 48.31
CA MET A 188 7.16 -30.31 49.01
C MET A 188 6.59 -30.45 50.43
N GLU A 189 6.71 -29.39 51.24
CA GLU A 189 6.29 -29.39 52.66
C GLU A 189 4.79 -29.62 52.85
N ASN A 190 3.98 -29.32 51.83
CA ASN A 190 2.53 -29.56 51.84
C ASN A 190 2.12 -30.99 51.42
N GLY A 191 3.07 -31.89 51.21
CA GLY A 191 2.79 -33.26 50.76
C GLY A 191 2.37 -33.36 49.30
N VAL A 192 2.74 -32.39 48.46
CA VAL A 192 2.50 -32.42 47.02
C VAL A 192 3.83 -32.40 46.28
N TRP A 193 3.92 -33.15 45.18
CA TRP A 193 5.08 -33.09 44.31
C TRP A 193 5.21 -31.72 43.62
N SER A 194 6.44 -31.23 43.46
CA SER A 194 6.74 -29.92 42.87
C SER A 194 6.30 -29.75 41.42
N GLY A 195 5.89 -30.83 40.75
CA GLY A 195 5.40 -30.82 39.38
C GLY A 195 4.67 -32.12 39.02
N PRO A 196 3.95 -32.13 37.89
CA PRO A 196 3.31 -33.33 37.37
C PRO A 196 4.35 -34.32 36.80
N VAL A 197 3.92 -35.58 36.62
CA VAL A 197 4.69 -36.59 35.87
C VAL A 197 4.84 -36.10 34.41
N PRO A 198 6.07 -35.99 33.86
CA PRO A 198 6.29 -35.55 32.49
C PRO A 198 5.81 -36.58 31.46
N GLN A 199 5.57 -36.14 30.22
CA GLN A 199 5.18 -37.03 29.12
C GLN A 199 6.33 -37.27 28.16
N CYS A 200 6.42 -38.45 27.56
CA CYS A 200 7.39 -38.73 26.50
C CYS A 200 6.81 -38.42 25.13
N ILE A 201 7.34 -37.38 24.49
CA ILE A 201 6.91 -36.94 23.17
C ILE A 201 7.95 -37.28 22.11
N VAL A 202 7.48 -37.54 20.90
CA VAL A 202 8.33 -37.74 19.74
C VAL A 202 8.98 -36.41 19.38
N THR A 203 10.32 -36.39 19.33
CA THR A 203 11.09 -35.19 18.98
C THR A 203 12.16 -35.51 17.96
N CYS A 204 12.43 -34.56 17.06
CA CYS A 204 13.56 -34.62 16.17
C CYS A 204 14.69 -33.75 16.74
N GLN A 205 15.85 -34.37 16.97
CA GLN A 205 17.07 -33.66 17.32
C GLN A 205 17.77 -33.21 16.04
N LEU A 206 18.13 -31.94 15.97
CA LEU A 206 18.94 -31.40 14.90
C LEU A 206 20.42 -31.60 15.26
N GLU A 207 21.06 -32.57 14.60
CA GLU A 207 22.51 -32.74 14.67
C GLU A 207 23.17 -31.64 13.84
N VAL A 208 23.39 -30.47 14.46
CA VAL A 208 24.19 -29.41 13.85
C VAL A 208 25.66 -29.74 14.08
N THR A 209 26.29 -30.42 13.12
CA THR A 209 27.76 -30.49 13.06
C THR A 209 28.26 -29.13 12.57
N GLU A 210 28.79 -28.31 13.47
CA GLU A 210 29.63 -27.17 13.07
C GLU A 210 30.77 -27.70 12.17
N PRO A 211 31.03 -27.04 11.02
CA PRO A 211 30.92 -25.59 10.80
C PRO A 211 29.91 -25.12 9.71
N GLU A 212 28.90 -25.91 9.34
CA GLU A 212 28.11 -25.63 8.11
C GLU A 212 26.80 -24.83 8.28
N VAL A 213 26.39 -24.47 9.51
CA VAL A 213 25.10 -23.80 9.79
C VAL A 213 25.29 -22.48 10.53
N ILE A 214 24.74 -21.36 10.01
CA ILE A 214 24.80 -20.03 10.67
C ILE A 214 23.72 -19.89 11.75
N ARG A 215 22.45 -20.17 11.39
CA ARG A 215 21.28 -19.87 12.23
C ARG A 215 20.14 -20.84 11.93
N THR A 216 19.49 -21.32 12.98
CA THR A 216 18.17 -21.95 12.90
C THR A 216 17.08 -20.88 13.04
N ILE A 217 15.92 -21.08 12.44
CA ILE A 217 14.71 -20.30 12.70
C ILE A 217 13.68 -21.31 13.23
N PRO A 218 13.31 -21.26 14.52
CA PRO A 218 13.72 -20.30 15.57
C PRO A 218 15.18 -20.47 16.05
N LEU A 219 15.82 -19.35 16.41
CA LEU A 219 17.24 -19.29 16.79
C LEU A 219 17.58 -20.15 18.01
N GLY A 220 18.62 -20.98 17.89
CA GLY A 220 19.18 -21.77 18.99
C GLY A 220 18.37 -23.01 19.38
N LYS A 221 17.18 -23.22 18.79
CA LYS A 221 16.38 -24.42 19.02
C LYS A 221 16.98 -25.61 18.25
N THR A 222 17.30 -26.68 18.97
CA THR A 222 17.89 -27.93 18.43
C THR A 222 16.97 -29.15 18.58
N VAL A 223 15.88 -29.03 19.34
CA VAL A 223 14.89 -30.10 19.58
C VAL A 223 13.52 -29.62 19.13
N PHE A 224 12.86 -30.40 18.28
CA PHE A 224 11.59 -30.03 17.66
C PHE A 224 10.54 -31.11 17.88
N LYS A 225 9.33 -30.72 18.29
CA LYS A 225 8.19 -31.63 18.46
C LYS A 225 7.67 -32.06 17.09
N ALA A 226 7.05 -33.23 17.01
CA ALA A 226 6.39 -33.68 15.79
C ALA A 226 5.40 -32.62 15.26
N GLY A 227 5.50 -32.29 13.98
CA GLY A 227 4.77 -31.23 13.29
C GLY A 227 5.47 -29.86 13.27
N GLU A 228 6.48 -29.62 14.12
CA GLU A 228 7.25 -28.38 14.08
C GLU A 228 8.21 -28.35 12.90
N MET A 229 8.43 -27.16 12.36
CA MET A 229 9.35 -26.92 11.25
C MET A 229 10.55 -26.10 11.71
N VAL A 230 11.70 -26.37 11.09
CA VAL A 230 12.92 -25.58 11.26
C VAL A 230 13.42 -25.13 9.90
N ALA A 231 13.75 -23.85 9.79
CA ALA A 231 14.55 -23.35 8.66
C ALA A 231 16.01 -23.22 9.08
N ILE A 232 16.91 -23.64 8.20
CA ILE A 232 18.36 -23.61 8.41
C ILE A 232 18.96 -22.61 7.41
N ILE A 233 20.07 -21.95 7.75
CA ILE A 233 20.82 -21.06 6.86
C ILE A 233 22.27 -21.56 6.77
N CYS A 234 22.75 -21.90 5.56
CA CYS A 234 24.11 -22.40 5.32
C CYS A 234 25.19 -21.33 5.56
N SER A 235 26.34 -21.74 6.10
CA SER A 235 27.47 -20.86 6.51
C SER A 235 28.36 -20.39 5.35
N GLY A 236 28.52 -21.21 4.31
CA GLY A 236 29.36 -20.85 3.17
C GLY A 236 28.69 -19.87 2.20
N LYS A 237 29.42 -18.83 1.76
CA LYS A 237 29.00 -17.89 0.69
C LYS A 237 28.56 -18.59 -0.62
N ASN A 238 29.03 -19.83 -0.83
CA ASN A 238 28.79 -20.64 -2.04
C ASN A 238 27.99 -21.93 -1.76
N GLN A 239 27.40 -22.07 -0.57
CA GLN A 239 26.62 -23.25 -0.21
C GLN A 239 25.13 -22.99 -0.39
N VAL A 240 24.43 -23.92 -1.04
CA VAL A 240 22.97 -23.90 -1.21
C VAL A 240 22.41 -25.21 -0.69
N PHE A 241 21.14 -25.18 -0.26
CA PHE A 241 20.42 -26.37 0.15
C PHE A 241 20.31 -27.35 -1.01
N SER A 242 20.53 -28.63 -0.71
CA SER A 242 20.41 -29.71 -1.70
C SER A 242 18.98 -29.84 -2.28
N LYS A 243 17.95 -29.29 -1.60
CA LYS A 243 16.56 -29.34 -2.08
C LYS A 243 15.67 -28.21 -1.55
N GLN A 244 15.54 -28.08 -0.22
CA GLN A 244 14.65 -27.11 0.44
C GLN A 244 15.33 -26.53 1.69
N GLU A 245 14.91 -25.34 2.14
CA GLU A 245 15.52 -24.63 3.29
C GLU A 245 14.80 -24.89 4.62
N THR A 246 13.58 -25.46 4.56
CA THR A 246 12.71 -25.74 5.70
C THR A 246 12.39 -27.23 5.77
N PHE A 247 12.39 -27.78 6.99
CA PHE A 247 12.22 -29.21 7.25
C PHE A 247 11.26 -29.40 8.41
N ALA A 248 10.37 -30.38 8.30
CA ALA A 248 9.39 -30.71 9.33
C ALA A 248 9.81 -31.96 10.13
N CYS A 249 9.66 -31.91 11.44
CA CYS A 249 9.77 -33.09 12.27
C CYS A 249 8.52 -33.97 12.08
N THR A 250 8.70 -35.20 11.61
CA THR A 250 7.57 -36.13 11.39
C THR A 250 7.15 -36.83 12.68
N ASN A 251 5.95 -37.41 12.68
CA ASN A 251 5.41 -38.21 13.79
C ASN A 251 6.26 -39.46 14.13
N ASN A 252 7.23 -39.80 13.28
CA ASN A 252 8.12 -40.96 13.47
C ASN A 252 9.49 -40.57 14.05
N GLY A 253 9.65 -39.34 14.56
CA GLY A 253 10.90 -38.86 15.18
C GLY A 253 12.03 -38.63 14.16
N LYS A 254 11.68 -38.54 12.88
CA LYS A 254 12.62 -38.28 11.79
C LYS A 254 12.26 -36.99 11.07
N TRP A 255 13.27 -36.28 10.61
CA TRP A 255 13.08 -35.16 9.68
C TRP A 255 12.49 -35.69 8.37
N ASP A 256 11.52 -34.96 7.82
CA ASP A 256 10.97 -35.21 6.48
C ASP A 256 12.06 -35.24 5.39
N TYR A 257 13.13 -34.47 5.61
CA TYR A 257 14.31 -34.42 4.77
C TYR A 257 15.56 -34.05 5.58
N LYS A 258 16.72 -34.64 5.22
CA LYS A 258 18.00 -34.39 5.91
C LYS A 258 18.64 -33.07 5.41
N PRO A 259 18.80 -32.04 6.26
CA PRO A 259 19.39 -30.78 5.84
C PRO A 259 20.89 -30.96 5.56
N THR A 260 21.27 -30.90 4.29
CA THR A 260 22.66 -30.99 3.87
C THR A 260 22.99 -29.78 3.00
N CYS A 261 23.89 -28.94 3.48
CA CYS A 261 24.46 -27.84 2.71
C CYS A 261 25.43 -28.43 1.70
N LYS A 262 25.26 -28.13 0.41
CA LYS A 262 26.18 -28.55 -0.64
C LYS A 262 26.74 -27.31 -1.33
N GLU A 263 28.00 -27.35 -1.75
CA GLU A 263 28.54 -26.33 -2.65
C GLU A 263 27.70 -26.29 -3.93
N SER A 264 27.13 -25.11 -4.23
CA SER A 264 26.40 -24.89 -5.47
C SER A 264 27.34 -24.33 -6.52
N ARG A 265 27.36 -25.02 -7.67
CA ARG A 265 28.12 -24.65 -8.85
C ARG A 265 27.15 -24.58 -10.03
N CYS A 266 27.27 -23.55 -10.85
CA CYS A 266 26.49 -23.49 -12.08
C CYS A 266 26.98 -24.55 -13.06
N GLU A 267 26.05 -25.25 -13.71
CA GLU A 267 26.38 -26.17 -14.79
C GLU A 267 26.85 -25.41 -16.04
N VAL A 268 27.67 -26.07 -16.86
CA VAL A 268 28.10 -25.52 -18.15
C VAL A 268 26.87 -25.40 -19.06
N PRO A 269 26.59 -24.23 -19.66
CA PRO A 269 25.36 -23.99 -20.42
C PRO A 269 25.41 -24.63 -21.82
N ILE A 270 25.24 -25.95 -21.91
CA ILE A 270 25.36 -26.73 -23.16
C ILE A 270 24.20 -26.48 -24.14
N ASN A 271 23.03 -26.05 -23.67
CA ASN A 271 21.82 -25.84 -24.48
C ASN A 271 21.40 -24.37 -24.57
N GLN A 272 22.35 -23.43 -24.58
CA GLN A 272 22.07 -22.00 -24.68
C GLN A 272 22.77 -21.32 -25.86
N HIS A 273 23.09 -22.07 -26.92
CA HIS A 273 23.74 -21.56 -28.14
C HIS A 273 25.03 -20.78 -27.90
N VAL A 274 25.77 -21.15 -26.85
CA VAL A 274 27.10 -20.62 -26.58
C VAL A 274 28.10 -21.36 -27.46
N TYR A 275 28.92 -20.64 -28.21
CA TYR A 275 30.02 -21.20 -28.98
C TYR A 275 31.05 -21.82 -28.02
N LEU A 276 31.33 -23.12 -28.15
CA LEU A 276 32.28 -23.86 -27.29
C LEU A 276 32.04 -23.64 -25.78
N PRO A 277 30.90 -24.09 -25.22
CA PRO A 277 30.51 -23.76 -23.84
C PRO A 277 31.50 -24.30 -22.79
N LYS A 278 32.12 -25.44 -23.04
CA LYS A 278 33.16 -26.02 -22.16
C LYS A 278 34.43 -25.17 -22.07
N TYR A 279 34.74 -24.40 -23.11
CA TYR A 279 35.91 -23.53 -23.15
C TYR A 279 35.66 -22.24 -22.36
N TYR A 280 34.58 -21.52 -22.69
CA TYR A 280 34.24 -20.25 -22.04
C TYR A 280 33.83 -20.41 -20.57
N PHE A 281 33.25 -21.55 -20.20
CA PHE A 281 32.88 -21.87 -18.82
C PHE A 281 33.85 -22.88 -18.19
N SER A 282 35.14 -22.80 -18.53
CA SER A 282 36.19 -23.52 -17.80
C SER A 282 36.56 -22.80 -16.49
N GLY A 283 36.94 -23.55 -15.46
CA GLY A 283 37.42 -23.02 -14.18
C GLY A 283 36.34 -22.87 -13.09
N ASP A 284 36.40 -21.79 -12.31
CA ASP A 284 35.48 -21.50 -11.21
C ASP A 284 34.02 -21.33 -11.66
N LEU A 285 33.15 -22.24 -11.22
CA LEU A 285 31.72 -22.26 -11.49
C LEU A 285 30.88 -21.93 -10.25
N ASN A 286 31.50 -21.42 -9.19
CA ASN A 286 30.80 -21.10 -7.94
C ASN A 286 29.86 -19.90 -8.10
N LEU A 287 28.94 -19.74 -7.14
CA LEU A 287 28.06 -18.59 -7.07
C LEU A 287 28.83 -17.26 -7.09
N GLY A 288 28.36 -16.32 -7.91
CA GLY A 288 29.00 -15.03 -8.13
C GLY A 288 30.13 -15.06 -9.17
N ALA A 289 30.55 -16.24 -9.65
CA ALA A 289 31.52 -16.34 -10.74
C ALA A 289 31.01 -15.61 -11.99
N LYS A 290 31.92 -14.90 -12.65
CA LYS A 290 31.64 -14.15 -13.89
C LYS A 290 32.41 -14.77 -15.04
N ARG A 291 31.76 -14.92 -16.20
CA ARG A 291 32.35 -15.47 -17.42
C ARG A 291 31.94 -14.67 -18.64
N SER A 292 32.92 -14.27 -19.44
CA SER A 292 32.65 -13.88 -20.81
C SER A 292 32.35 -15.13 -21.64
N TYR A 293 31.49 -14.98 -22.62
CA TYR A 293 31.09 -16.05 -23.52
C TYR A 293 30.80 -15.45 -24.89
N SER A 294 30.79 -16.29 -25.91
CA SER A 294 30.35 -15.90 -27.25
C SER A 294 29.31 -16.88 -27.75
N CYS A 295 28.42 -16.40 -28.62
CA CYS A 295 27.31 -17.18 -29.13
C CYS A 295 27.64 -17.86 -30.46
N GLU A 296 26.93 -18.95 -30.76
CA GLU A 296 26.98 -19.64 -32.05
C GLU A 296 26.50 -18.73 -33.19
N SER A 297 26.84 -19.09 -34.42
CA SER A 297 26.39 -18.34 -35.61
C SER A 297 24.86 -18.27 -35.66
N GLY A 298 24.31 -17.07 -35.89
CA GLY A 298 22.87 -16.81 -35.85
C GLY A 298 22.34 -16.34 -34.50
N TYR A 299 23.18 -16.28 -33.47
CA TYR A 299 22.83 -15.81 -32.13
C TYR A 299 23.71 -14.64 -31.69
N ARG A 300 23.17 -13.78 -30.82
CA ARG A 300 23.89 -12.66 -30.19
C ARG A 300 23.88 -12.78 -28.68
N GLU A 301 24.93 -12.26 -28.06
CA GLU A 301 25.06 -12.16 -26.60
C GLU A 301 24.01 -11.19 -26.05
N ILE A 302 23.24 -11.61 -25.05
CA ILE A 302 22.33 -10.69 -24.35
C ILE A 302 23.11 -9.77 -23.40
N ALA A 303 24.22 -10.25 -22.86
CA ALA A 303 25.15 -9.49 -22.03
C ALA A 303 26.58 -9.97 -22.26
N ALA A 304 27.55 -9.06 -22.17
CA ALA A 304 28.97 -9.38 -22.36
C ALA A 304 29.54 -10.38 -21.32
N VAL A 305 28.88 -10.50 -20.16
CA VAL A 305 29.31 -11.36 -19.05
C VAL A 305 28.12 -12.10 -18.46
N ALA A 306 28.26 -13.42 -18.33
CA ALA A 306 27.36 -14.29 -17.58
C ALA A 306 27.77 -14.30 -16.11
N THR A 307 26.79 -14.22 -15.20
CA THR A 307 27.03 -14.34 -13.75
C THR A 307 26.32 -15.58 -13.21
N CYS A 308 27.05 -16.40 -12.46
CA CYS A 308 26.49 -17.59 -11.81
C CYS A 308 25.64 -17.18 -10.61
N THR A 309 24.35 -17.45 -10.65
CA THR A 309 23.40 -17.21 -9.55
C THR A 309 22.82 -18.53 -9.05
N ARG A 310 21.96 -18.46 -8.03
CA ARG A 310 21.29 -19.65 -7.48
C ARG A 310 20.43 -20.37 -8.52
N ASP A 311 19.94 -19.64 -9.53
CA ASP A 311 19.14 -20.20 -10.62
C ASP A 311 20.00 -20.66 -11.80
N GLY A 312 21.33 -20.58 -11.73
CA GLY A 312 22.24 -20.87 -12.83
C GLY A 312 22.83 -19.60 -13.47
N TRP A 313 23.39 -19.73 -14.67
CA TRP A 313 23.97 -18.58 -15.38
C TRP A 313 22.89 -17.59 -15.80
N THR A 314 23.15 -16.31 -15.53
CA THR A 314 22.29 -15.17 -15.89
C THR A 314 23.05 -14.18 -16.77
N PRO A 315 22.41 -13.55 -17.77
CA PRO A 315 20.99 -13.60 -18.11
C PRO A 315 20.50 -14.94 -18.70
N LYS A 316 19.17 -15.17 -18.68
CA LYS A 316 18.52 -16.35 -19.28
C LYS A 316 17.55 -15.92 -20.40
N PRO A 317 17.71 -16.40 -21.64
CA PRO A 317 18.86 -17.18 -22.13
C PRO A 317 20.15 -16.33 -22.15
N LEU A 318 21.31 -16.96 -22.29
CA LEU A 318 22.58 -16.24 -22.49
C LEU A 318 22.68 -15.68 -23.92
N CYS A 319 22.30 -16.51 -24.91
CA CYS A 319 22.30 -16.15 -26.31
C CYS A 319 20.86 -16.01 -26.84
N ALA A 320 20.59 -14.91 -27.53
CA ALA A 320 19.33 -14.67 -28.22
C ALA A 320 19.51 -14.87 -29.72
N GLU A 321 18.54 -15.51 -30.36
CA GLU A 321 18.52 -15.62 -31.82
C GLU A 321 18.48 -14.23 -32.46
N ILE A 322 19.29 -14.02 -33.49
CA ILE A 322 19.30 -12.78 -34.25
C ILE A 322 18.10 -12.81 -35.20
N MET A 323 17.15 -11.92 -34.95
CA MET A 323 15.97 -11.74 -35.80
C MET A 323 15.82 -10.28 -36.19
N CYS A 324 15.32 -10.02 -37.39
CA CYS A 324 14.86 -8.70 -37.80
C CYS A 324 13.44 -8.47 -37.28
N GLY A 325 13.21 -7.29 -36.67
CA GLY A 325 11.86 -6.82 -36.40
C GLY A 325 11.14 -6.38 -37.68
N PRO A 326 9.88 -5.94 -37.61
CA PRO A 326 9.17 -5.36 -38.74
C PRO A 326 9.96 -4.15 -39.27
N PRO A 327 10.23 -4.07 -40.59
CA PRO A 327 11.00 -2.96 -41.15
C PRO A 327 10.22 -1.64 -40.98
N ARG A 328 10.92 -0.57 -40.62
CA ARG A 328 10.34 0.77 -40.53
C ARG A 328 10.53 1.47 -41.88
N LEU A 329 9.46 1.52 -42.68
CA LEU A 329 9.48 2.07 -44.05
C LEU A 329 8.44 3.20 -44.17
N PRO A 330 8.86 4.48 -44.13
CA PRO A 330 7.96 5.62 -44.36
C PRO A 330 7.39 5.59 -45.79
N ASN A 331 6.12 5.97 -45.95
CA ASN A 331 5.43 6.06 -47.25
C ASN A 331 5.46 4.77 -48.09
N ALA A 332 5.62 3.62 -47.45
CA ALA A 332 5.61 2.30 -48.06
C ALA A 332 4.52 1.40 -47.46
N GLU A 333 4.18 0.34 -48.18
CA GLU A 333 3.36 -0.77 -47.68
C GLU A 333 4.05 -2.11 -47.94
N ILE A 334 4.07 -2.99 -46.93
CA ILE A 334 4.66 -4.33 -47.04
C ILE A 334 3.68 -5.22 -47.82
N VAL A 335 4.17 -5.89 -48.85
CA VAL A 335 3.39 -6.79 -49.68
C VAL A 335 3.29 -8.15 -48.98
N GLY A 336 2.10 -8.48 -48.49
CA GLY A 336 1.79 -9.76 -47.85
C GLY A 336 1.65 -9.70 -46.32
N PRO A 337 1.57 -10.86 -45.64
CA PRO A 337 1.28 -10.92 -44.21
C PRO A 337 2.49 -10.48 -43.38
N GLN A 338 2.27 -9.51 -42.48
CA GLN A 338 3.31 -9.05 -41.57
C GLN A 338 3.47 -10.01 -40.38
N ARG A 339 4.72 -10.30 -40.04
CA ARG A 339 5.10 -11.04 -38.84
C ARG A 339 5.78 -10.13 -37.83
N PRO A 340 5.68 -10.43 -36.52
CA PRO A 340 6.36 -9.67 -35.47
C PRO A 340 7.88 -9.83 -35.50
N SER A 341 8.41 -10.89 -36.13
CA SER A 341 9.84 -11.12 -36.31
C SER A 341 10.13 -11.97 -37.56
N TYR A 342 11.34 -11.81 -38.09
CA TYR A 342 11.84 -12.49 -39.29
C TYR A 342 13.25 -13.02 -39.01
N GLY A 343 13.50 -14.31 -39.31
CA GLY A 343 14.83 -14.91 -39.15
C GLY A 343 15.83 -14.40 -40.18
N ILE A 344 17.13 -14.68 -39.96
CA ILE A 344 18.19 -14.35 -40.91
C ILE A 344 17.90 -14.93 -42.30
N ASN A 345 18.25 -14.19 -43.35
CA ASN A 345 17.98 -14.49 -44.77
C ASN A 345 16.50 -14.47 -45.16
N SER A 346 15.57 -14.11 -44.25
CA SER A 346 14.17 -13.86 -44.62
C SER A 346 14.11 -12.74 -45.65
N ARG A 347 13.27 -12.93 -46.67
CA ARG A 347 13.05 -11.99 -47.76
C ARG A 347 11.60 -11.53 -47.71
N ILE A 348 11.38 -10.22 -47.69
CA ILE A 348 10.06 -9.61 -47.78
C ILE A 348 10.06 -8.54 -48.85
N GLN A 349 8.89 -8.25 -49.40
CA GLN A 349 8.71 -7.21 -50.40
C GLN A 349 7.90 -6.06 -49.82
N TYR A 350 8.22 -4.84 -50.25
CA TYR A 350 7.39 -3.68 -50.01
C TYR A 350 7.23 -2.90 -51.31
N LYS A 351 6.14 -2.14 -51.43
CA LYS A 351 5.93 -1.17 -52.51
C LYS A 351 5.75 0.21 -51.91
N CYS A 352 6.24 1.24 -52.58
CA CYS A 352 5.96 2.61 -52.17
C CYS A 352 4.48 2.94 -52.43
N ARG A 353 3.91 3.82 -51.59
CA ARG A 353 2.54 4.31 -51.78
C ARG A 353 2.45 5.13 -53.08
N PRO A 354 1.26 5.25 -53.68
CA PRO A 354 1.08 6.05 -54.90
C PRO A 354 1.68 7.46 -54.76
N GLY A 355 2.50 7.88 -55.74
CA GLY A 355 3.24 9.14 -55.73
C GLY A 355 4.67 9.10 -55.23
N PHE A 356 5.14 7.94 -54.78
CA PHE A 356 6.53 7.72 -54.36
C PHE A 356 7.18 6.63 -55.20
N GLU A 357 8.43 6.85 -55.59
CA GLU A 357 9.25 5.88 -56.32
C GLU A 357 10.10 5.04 -55.35
N PRO A 358 10.29 3.72 -55.60
CA PRO A 358 9.79 2.96 -56.75
C PRO A 358 8.36 2.41 -56.58
N GLU A 359 7.55 2.47 -57.65
CA GLU A 359 6.21 1.84 -57.69
C GLU A 359 6.28 0.30 -57.72
N GLU A 360 7.37 -0.25 -58.26
CA GLU A 360 7.59 -1.69 -58.33
C GLU A 360 8.00 -2.27 -56.97
N PRO A 361 7.53 -3.47 -56.60
CA PRO A 361 7.89 -4.10 -55.34
C PRO A 361 9.40 -4.33 -55.18
N VAL A 362 10.00 -3.74 -54.14
CA VAL A 362 11.40 -3.92 -53.77
C VAL A 362 11.53 -5.03 -52.74
N GLN A 363 12.48 -5.93 -52.95
CA GLN A 363 12.76 -7.03 -52.03
C GLN A 363 13.90 -6.68 -51.07
N ILE A 364 13.65 -6.78 -49.76
CA ILE A 364 14.64 -6.58 -48.70
C ILE A 364 14.95 -7.91 -48.02
N THR A 365 16.18 -8.04 -47.51
CA THR A 365 16.66 -9.27 -46.87
C THR A 365 17.17 -9.00 -45.46
N CYS A 366 16.82 -9.85 -44.50
CA CYS A 366 17.35 -9.77 -43.14
C CYS A 366 18.80 -10.28 -43.13
N ASN A 367 19.76 -9.42 -42.82
CA ASN A 367 21.17 -9.78 -42.76
C ASN A 367 21.53 -10.50 -41.44
N PRO A 368 22.74 -11.11 -41.36
CA PRO A 368 23.21 -11.77 -40.14
C PRO A 368 23.38 -10.85 -38.92
N GLN A 369 23.31 -9.53 -39.08
CA GLN A 369 23.36 -8.54 -38.00
C GLN A 369 21.96 -8.17 -37.46
N GLY A 370 20.89 -8.77 -38.00
CA GLY A 370 19.51 -8.46 -37.61
C GLY A 370 19.00 -7.12 -38.16
N GLN A 371 19.59 -6.66 -39.26
CA GLN A 371 19.21 -5.45 -39.98
C GLN A 371 18.72 -5.79 -41.38
N TRP A 372 17.70 -5.07 -41.84
CA TRP A 372 17.21 -5.19 -43.20
C TRP A 372 18.19 -4.52 -44.18
N THR A 373 18.63 -5.26 -45.20
CA THR A 373 19.48 -4.76 -46.29
C THR A 373 18.69 -4.66 -47.59
N GLY A 374 19.15 -3.78 -48.49
CA GLY A 374 18.48 -3.50 -49.76
C GLY A 374 17.30 -2.55 -49.65
N ILE A 375 17.15 -1.82 -48.53
CA ILE A 375 16.10 -0.81 -48.38
C ILE A 375 16.37 0.35 -49.34
N GLN A 376 15.41 0.62 -50.21
CA GLN A 376 15.35 1.82 -51.05
C GLN A 376 14.35 2.81 -50.43
N GLN A 377 14.79 4.03 -50.13
CA GLN A 377 13.88 5.03 -49.58
C GLN A 377 12.82 5.40 -50.62
N CYS A 378 11.56 5.49 -50.20
CA CYS A 378 10.49 6.00 -51.04
C CYS A 378 10.70 7.51 -51.22
N THR A 379 11.18 7.92 -52.38
CA THR A 379 11.37 9.34 -52.73
C THR A 379 10.20 9.85 -53.55
N ASP A 380 9.93 11.15 -53.51
CA ASP A 380 8.86 11.75 -54.31
C ASP A 380 9.06 11.40 -55.80
N GLY A 381 7.99 10.96 -56.47
CA GLY A 381 8.03 10.64 -57.89
C GLY A 381 8.32 11.89 -58.73
N THR A 382 9.04 11.73 -59.85
CA THR A 382 9.36 12.85 -60.75
C THR A 382 8.42 12.91 -61.95
N CYS A 383 7.98 14.10 -62.35
CA CYS A 383 7.09 14.27 -63.49
C CYS A 383 7.83 14.09 -64.82
N GLN A 384 7.20 13.36 -65.75
CA GLN A 384 7.77 12.98 -67.05
C GLN A 384 8.07 14.21 -67.94
N GLU A 385 9.28 14.26 -68.51
CA GLU A 385 9.68 15.26 -69.52
C GLU A 385 9.15 14.90 -70.92
N GLN A 386 8.83 15.91 -71.73
CA GLN A 386 8.41 15.76 -73.11
C GLN A 386 9.17 16.71 -74.04
N GLU A 387 9.48 16.27 -75.27
CA GLU A 387 10.08 17.13 -76.30
C GLU A 387 9.17 18.31 -76.67
N LEU A 388 9.73 19.52 -76.58
CA LEU A 388 9.04 20.77 -76.87
C LEU A 388 9.08 21.09 -78.39
N LYS A 389 7.93 21.15 -79.06
CA LYS A 389 7.81 21.50 -80.48
C LYS A 389 7.05 22.81 -80.67
N ASN A 390 7.72 23.83 -81.22
CA ASN A 390 7.21 25.20 -81.40
C ASN A 390 6.70 25.88 -80.10
N ILE A 391 7.08 25.32 -78.94
CA ILE A 391 6.81 25.82 -77.60
C ILE A 391 8.13 25.91 -76.84
N GLU A 392 8.24 26.86 -75.92
CA GLU A 392 9.36 26.98 -74.99
C GLU A 392 8.84 27.30 -73.58
N ILE A 393 9.57 26.86 -72.56
CA ILE A 393 9.26 27.18 -71.16
C ILE A 393 9.73 28.62 -70.91
N LEU A 394 8.78 29.51 -70.63
CA LEU A 394 9.04 30.93 -70.34
C LEU A 394 9.70 31.09 -68.97
N PHE A 395 9.17 30.40 -67.95
CA PHE A 395 9.78 30.25 -66.64
C PHE A 395 9.19 29.04 -65.93
N ALA A 396 9.89 28.58 -64.89
CA ALA A 396 9.44 27.51 -64.02
C ALA A 396 9.67 27.90 -62.56
N TYR A 397 8.80 27.43 -61.67
CA TYR A 397 8.91 27.62 -60.23
C TYR A 397 9.03 26.24 -59.55
N PRO A 398 9.96 26.04 -58.61
CA PRO A 398 11.01 26.97 -58.17
C PRO A 398 12.17 27.12 -59.17
N SER A 399 12.38 26.15 -60.07
CA SER A 399 13.45 26.22 -61.08
C SER A 399 13.10 25.47 -62.36
N ILE A 400 13.84 25.74 -63.44
CA ILE A 400 13.71 25.04 -64.73
C ILE A 400 14.58 23.77 -64.79
N ALA A 401 15.40 23.53 -63.77
CA ALA A 401 16.35 22.42 -63.72
C ALA A 401 15.62 21.10 -63.49
N LEU A 402 15.99 20.08 -64.28
CA LEU A 402 15.51 18.72 -64.13
C LEU A 402 16.18 18.04 -62.92
N PRO A 403 15.50 17.10 -62.23
CA PRO A 403 14.14 16.60 -62.50
C PRO A 403 13.02 17.46 -61.88
N TYR A 404 11.83 17.45 -62.49
CA TYR A 404 10.65 18.14 -61.96
C TYR A 404 9.97 17.31 -60.87
N THR A 405 10.01 17.80 -59.64
CA THR A 405 9.38 17.19 -58.46
C THR A 405 8.00 17.79 -58.17
N PRO A 406 7.15 17.16 -57.33
CA PRO A 406 5.85 17.69 -56.98
C PRO A 406 5.90 19.14 -56.46
N GLY A 407 4.97 19.96 -56.94
CA GLY A 407 4.94 21.41 -56.72
C GLY A 407 5.69 22.25 -57.75
N HIS A 408 6.39 21.63 -58.71
CA HIS A 408 6.96 22.36 -59.85
C HIS A 408 5.86 22.87 -60.78
N ILE A 409 5.94 24.14 -61.17
CA ILE A 409 5.03 24.77 -62.13
C ILE A 409 5.81 25.20 -63.36
N LEU A 410 5.44 24.72 -64.54
CA LEU A 410 6.02 25.11 -65.83
C LEU A 410 5.07 26.04 -66.58
N VAL A 411 5.56 27.20 -67.01
CA VAL A 411 4.79 28.17 -67.80
C VAL A 411 5.35 28.23 -69.21
N PHE A 412 4.49 28.07 -70.22
CA PHE A 412 4.91 27.96 -71.62
C PHE A 412 4.53 29.20 -72.46
N ARG A 413 5.28 29.40 -73.55
CA ARG A 413 4.92 30.29 -74.67
C ARG A 413 5.25 29.61 -76.01
N CYS A 414 4.63 30.06 -77.09
CA CYS A 414 5.06 29.66 -78.43
C CYS A 414 6.42 30.27 -78.77
N THR A 415 7.24 29.58 -79.56
CA THR A 415 8.53 30.10 -80.04
C THR A 415 8.37 31.25 -81.03
N ASP A 416 7.24 31.30 -81.76
CA ASP A 416 6.85 32.43 -82.60
C ASP A 416 5.56 33.05 -82.03
N ASN A 417 5.59 34.35 -81.76
CA ASN A 417 4.47 35.12 -81.19
C ASN A 417 3.24 35.13 -82.10
N ASN A 418 3.40 34.88 -83.41
CA ASN A 418 2.30 34.81 -84.36
C ASN A 418 1.65 33.43 -84.44
N MET A 419 2.02 32.48 -83.56
CA MET A 419 1.42 31.15 -83.52
C MET A 419 0.25 31.07 -82.54
N ARG A 420 -0.76 30.26 -82.88
CA ARG A 420 -1.89 29.99 -81.98
C ARG A 420 -1.48 28.98 -80.90
N PHE A 421 -1.79 29.31 -79.63
CA PHE A 421 -1.52 28.47 -78.47
C PHE A 421 -2.74 27.60 -78.13
N TYR A 422 -2.53 26.30 -77.94
CA TYR A 422 -3.54 25.31 -77.56
C TYR A 422 -3.14 24.61 -76.25
N GLY A 423 -4.08 24.50 -75.31
CA GLY A 423 -3.85 23.87 -74.00
C GLY A 423 -3.67 24.89 -72.87
N GLN A 424 -3.20 24.42 -71.72
CA GLN A 424 -2.98 25.26 -70.54
C GLN A 424 -1.64 25.98 -70.63
N ARG A 425 -1.62 27.26 -70.24
CA ARG A 425 -0.40 28.08 -70.27
C ARG A 425 0.57 27.70 -69.15
N ALA A 426 0.07 27.10 -68.08
CA ALA A 426 0.85 26.59 -66.97
C ALA A 426 0.38 25.19 -66.58
N ILE A 427 1.32 24.30 -66.24
CA ILE A 427 1.04 22.97 -65.71
C ILE A 427 1.82 22.77 -64.40
N GLU A 428 1.29 21.96 -63.49
CA GLU A 428 1.86 21.69 -62.17
C GLU A 428 2.10 20.19 -62.00
N CYS A 429 3.27 19.85 -61.44
CA CYS A 429 3.62 18.49 -61.07
C CYS A 429 2.91 18.13 -59.76
N LEU A 430 1.97 17.20 -59.83
CA LEU A 430 1.17 16.77 -58.68
C LEU A 430 1.97 15.83 -57.76
N PRO A 431 1.54 15.66 -56.49
CA PRO A 431 2.17 14.73 -55.53
C PRO A 431 2.24 13.27 -55.97
N ASP A 432 1.45 12.88 -56.98
CA ASP A 432 1.47 11.54 -57.56
C ASP A 432 2.53 11.38 -58.68
N GLY A 433 3.37 12.38 -58.91
CA GLY A 433 4.41 12.39 -59.96
C GLY A 433 3.85 12.59 -61.37
N ARG A 434 2.61 13.09 -61.51
CA ARG A 434 1.97 13.36 -62.81
C ARG A 434 1.71 14.85 -63.03
N TRP A 435 1.76 15.28 -64.29
CA TRP A 435 1.31 16.63 -64.65
C TRP A 435 -0.22 16.72 -64.56
N ASN A 436 -0.72 17.79 -63.94
CA ASN A 436 -2.16 18.06 -63.86
C ASN A 436 -2.84 18.27 -65.23
N TYR A 437 -2.06 18.70 -66.24
CA TYR A 437 -2.49 18.87 -67.63
C TYR A 437 -1.38 18.43 -68.60
N PRO A 438 -1.72 18.01 -69.84
CA PRO A 438 -0.72 17.70 -70.86
C PRO A 438 0.02 18.95 -71.34
N TYR A 439 1.23 18.78 -71.90
CA TYR A 439 2.01 19.87 -72.50
C TYR A 439 1.21 20.59 -73.61
N PRO A 440 1.29 21.93 -73.69
CA PRO A 440 0.56 22.70 -74.69
C PRO A 440 1.12 22.51 -76.11
N GLN A 441 0.38 22.95 -77.13
CA GLN A 441 0.78 22.87 -78.53
C GLN A 441 0.68 24.25 -79.20
N CYS A 442 1.61 24.57 -80.09
CA CYS A 442 1.56 25.79 -80.91
C CYS A 442 1.52 25.47 -82.41
N GLY A 443 0.59 26.09 -83.14
CA GLY A 443 0.43 25.86 -84.57
C GLY A 443 -0.50 26.87 -85.27
N GLY A 444 -0.23 27.16 -86.54
CA GLY A 444 -1.01 28.10 -87.37
C GLY A 444 -0.66 29.56 -87.13
N LYS A 445 -0.61 30.37 -88.20
CA LYS A 445 -0.36 31.81 -88.12
C LYS A 445 -1.62 32.57 -87.73
N VAL A 446 -1.46 33.56 -86.86
CA VAL A 446 -2.53 34.37 -86.28
C VAL A 446 -2.32 35.83 -86.65
N GLN A 447 -3.26 36.42 -87.37
CA GLN A 447 -3.32 37.86 -87.66
C GLN A 447 -4.76 38.35 -87.49
N CYS A 448 -4.94 39.56 -86.95
CA CYS A 448 -6.24 40.23 -86.92
C CYS A 448 -6.30 41.26 -88.06
N SER A 449 -7.36 41.21 -88.86
CA SER A 449 -7.65 42.23 -89.86
C SER A 449 -8.14 43.52 -89.20
N GLN A 450 -7.97 44.64 -89.89
CA GLN A 450 -8.50 45.93 -89.44
C GLN A 450 -10.03 45.88 -89.15
N PRO A 451 -10.53 46.40 -88.02
CA PRO A 451 -11.97 46.39 -87.69
C PRO A 451 -12.83 47.28 -88.62
N THR A 452 -14.05 46.83 -88.96
CA THR A 452 -15.04 47.59 -89.78
C THR A 452 -15.75 48.71 -88.98
N LYS A 453 -15.78 49.94 -89.52
CA LYS A 453 -16.30 51.16 -88.87
C LYS A 453 -17.83 51.16 -88.69
N ASN A 454 -18.33 51.56 -87.51
CA ASN A 454 -19.77 51.85 -87.29
C ASN A 454 -19.98 53.13 -86.45
N LEU A 455 -20.57 54.15 -87.11
CA LEU A 455 -21.25 55.39 -86.64
C LEU A 455 -20.57 56.37 -85.63
N GLN A 456 -20.04 57.46 -86.21
CA GLN A 456 -19.98 58.87 -85.76
C GLN A 456 -19.19 59.33 -84.49
N PHE A 457 -18.66 58.48 -83.60
CA PHE A 457 -18.03 58.97 -82.35
C PHE A 457 -16.70 58.31 -81.91
N VAL A 458 -15.93 57.68 -82.82
CA VAL A 458 -14.65 56.98 -82.49
C VAL A 458 -13.46 57.51 -83.32
N THR A 459 -12.33 57.79 -82.64
CA THR A 459 -11.04 58.11 -83.28
C THR A 459 -9.96 57.10 -82.88
N LEU A 460 -9.29 56.51 -83.87
CA LEU A 460 -8.20 55.52 -83.72
C LEU A 460 -6.82 56.17 -83.78
N SER A 461 -5.86 55.65 -83.02
CA SER A 461 -4.43 56.01 -83.14
C SER A 461 -3.64 54.86 -83.78
N ASP A 462 -2.80 55.21 -84.77
CA ASP A 462 -1.89 54.32 -85.52
C ASP A 462 -2.57 53.15 -86.26
N GLU A 463 -3.27 53.47 -87.35
CA GLU A 463 -4.02 52.54 -88.22
C GLU A 463 -3.08 51.67 -89.10
N LYS A 464 -3.18 50.35 -88.97
CA LYS A 464 -2.48 49.34 -89.78
C LYS A 464 -3.51 48.43 -90.48
N THR A 465 -3.12 47.83 -91.61
CA THR A 465 -3.96 46.88 -92.35
C THR A 465 -4.06 45.51 -91.68
N GLU A 466 -3.01 45.11 -90.97
CA GLU A 466 -2.92 43.84 -90.24
C GLU A 466 -2.22 44.05 -88.88
N TYR A 467 -2.70 43.35 -87.85
CA TYR A 467 -2.16 43.37 -86.50
C TYR A 467 -1.74 41.96 -86.07
N SER A 468 -0.56 41.85 -85.46
CA SER A 468 0.01 40.60 -84.93
C SER A 468 -0.69 40.14 -83.65
N ASN A 469 -0.57 38.84 -83.32
CA ASN A 469 -1.16 38.29 -82.10
C ASN A 469 -0.58 38.98 -80.86
N PHE A 470 -1.44 39.43 -79.94
CA PHE A 470 -1.20 40.29 -78.78
C PHE A 470 -0.86 41.76 -79.08
N GLU A 471 -0.94 42.21 -80.34
CA GLU A 471 -0.77 43.63 -80.68
C GLU A 471 -2.00 44.46 -80.27
N ILE A 472 -1.74 45.68 -79.80
CA ILE A 472 -2.74 46.55 -79.17
C ILE A 472 -3.10 47.73 -80.09
N LEU A 473 -4.39 47.87 -80.40
CA LEU A 473 -4.98 49.01 -81.09
C LEU A 473 -5.65 49.96 -80.08
N LYS A 474 -5.31 51.25 -80.14
CA LYS A 474 -5.84 52.28 -79.21
C LYS A 474 -6.93 53.10 -79.89
N TYR A 475 -8.02 53.40 -79.18
CA TYR A 475 -9.14 54.22 -79.67
C TYR A 475 -9.74 55.12 -78.59
N THR A 476 -10.49 56.17 -78.97
CA THR A 476 -11.10 57.13 -78.02
C THR A 476 -12.60 57.30 -78.23
N CYS A 477 -13.39 57.25 -77.14
CA CYS A 477 -14.76 57.76 -76.97
C CYS A 477 -14.72 58.70 -75.73
N ASN A 478 -14.97 60.02 -75.87
CA ASN A 478 -15.10 61.03 -74.79
C ASN A 478 -14.23 60.88 -73.48
N LYS A 479 -12.91 60.62 -73.64
CA LYS A 479 -11.79 60.56 -72.64
C LYS A 479 -11.69 59.33 -71.70
N PRO A 480 -10.46 58.89 -71.33
CA PRO A 480 -9.24 58.74 -72.12
C PRO A 480 -9.00 57.26 -72.51
N TYR A 481 -8.64 57.05 -73.78
CA TYR A 481 -8.10 55.84 -74.44
C TYR A 481 -8.58 54.44 -73.97
N ASN A 482 -9.34 53.78 -74.84
CA ASN A 482 -9.64 52.35 -74.78
C ASN A 482 -8.67 51.56 -75.67
N VAL A 483 -8.50 50.26 -75.39
CA VAL A 483 -7.60 49.36 -76.12
C VAL A 483 -8.32 48.09 -76.59
N LEU A 484 -8.01 47.65 -77.80
CA LEU A 484 -8.34 46.31 -78.30
C LEU A 484 -7.02 45.54 -78.49
N MET A 485 -6.99 44.29 -78.06
CA MET A 485 -5.83 43.42 -78.27
C MET A 485 -6.22 42.31 -79.25
N CYS A 486 -5.40 42.10 -80.26
CA CYS A 486 -5.55 40.96 -81.16
C CYS A 486 -5.21 39.68 -80.38
N GLN A 487 -6.13 38.72 -80.26
CA GLN A 487 -5.86 37.44 -79.62
C GLN A 487 -6.42 36.31 -80.47
N ASN A 488 -5.55 35.39 -80.90
CA ASN A 488 -5.90 34.20 -81.67
C ASN A 488 -6.73 34.48 -82.94
N GLY A 489 -6.52 35.64 -83.56
CA GLY A 489 -7.05 36.01 -84.88
C GLY A 489 -8.33 36.84 -84.82
N ASN A 490 -8.82 37.10 -83.60
CA ASN A 490 -9.96 37.94 -83.32
C ASN A 490 -9.56 39.07 -82.37
N TRP A 491 -10.24 40.21 -82.45
CA TRP A 491 -10.12 41.28 -81.46
C TRP A 491 -10.85 40.88 -80.18
N ASN A 492 -10.21 41.07 -79.02
CA ASN A 492 -10.79 40.82 -77.69
C ASN A 492 -11.83 41.89 -77.28
N GLY A 493 -12.72 42.28 -78.20
CA GLY A 493 -13.75 43.28 -77.96
C GLY A 493 -14.27 43.94 -79.24
N THR A 494 -15.38 44.67 -79.12
CA THR A 494 -15.99 45.49 -80.19
C THR A 494 -16.05 46.96 -79.74
N PHE A 495 -16.15 47.90 -80.69
CA PHE A 495 -16.40 49.30 -80.34
C PHE A 495 -17.78 49.45 -79.70
N ASP A 496 -17.85 49.66 -78.39
CA ASP A 496 -19.11 49.72 -77.64
C ASP A 496 -19.39 51.13 -77.10
N CYS A 497 -20.12 51.93 -77.88
CA CYS A 497 -20.58 53.26 -77.47
C CYS A 497 -22.13 53.34 -77.71
N LYS A 498 -22.97 52.67 -76.88
CA LYS A 498 -24.47 52.73 -76.84
C LYS A 498 -25.08 52.53 -75.42
N SER A 499 -26.36 52.91 -75.25
CA SER A 499 -27.19 53.23 -74.04
C SER A 499 -27.45 52.12 -72.97
N LYS A 500 -27.77 52.52 -71.72
CA LYS A 500 -27.72 51.82 -70.40
C LYS A 500 -29.02 51.05 -69.94
N ILE A 501 -28.93 49.79 -69.47
CA ILE A 501 -29.99 48.99 -68.74
C ILE A 501 -29.43 48.45 -67.38
N CYS A 502 -30.23 48.33 -66.29
CA CYS A 502 -29.78 47.75 -64.99
C CYS A 502 -29.78 46.20 -64.99
N PRO A 503 -28.81 45.52 -64.34
CA PRO A 503 -28.75 44.04 -64.24
C PRO A 503 -29.81 43.45 -63.28
N PRO A 504 -30.10 42.13 -63.34
CA PRO A 504 -31.00 41.46 -62.40
C PRO A 504 -30.49 41.51 -60.93
N PRO A 505 -31.38 41.43 -59.92
CA PRO A 505 -30.99 41.59 -58.53
C PRO A 505 -30.06 40.46 -58.04
N PRO A 506 -29.06 40.75 -57.19
CA PRO A 506 -28.20 39.73 -56.59
C PRO A 506 -28.95 38.71 -55.72
N TYR A 507 -28.54 37.44 -55.78
CA TYR A 507 -29.08 36.36 -54.93
C TYR A 507 -28.58 36.49 -53.48
N LEU A 508 -29.48 36.30 -52.50
CA LEU A 508 -29.19 36.39 -51.06
C LEU A 508 -29.39 35.02 -50.39
N GLN A 509 -28.35 34.45 -49.78
CA GLN A 509 -28.47 33.19 -49.04
C GLN A 509 -29.33 33.38 -47.77
N HIS A 510 -30.26 32.45 -47.53
CA HIS A 510 -31.20 32.47 -46.39
C HIS A 510 -32.13 33.69 -46.33
N GLY A 511 -32.33 34.36 -47.46
CA GLY A 511 -33.30 35.45 -47.63
C GLY A 511 -34.02 35.39 -48.98
N ASP A 512 -35.05 36.22 -49.12
CA ASP A 512 -35.91 36.35 -50.29
C ASP A 512 -36.07 37.84 -50.68
N TYR A 513 -36.59 38.14 -51.88
CA TYR A 513 -36.72 39.52 -52.36
C TYR A 513 -38.00 39.80 -53.17
N SER A 514 -38.43 41.07 -53.20
CA SER A 514 -39.54 41.54 -54.01
C SER A 514 -39.13 42.73 -54.90
N ILE A 515 -39.63 42.76 -56.15
CA ILE A 515 -39.26 43.75 -57.18
C ILE A 515 -40.39 44.79 -57.38
N ASN A 516 -40.01 46.05 -57.62
CA ASN A 516 -40.90 47.13 -58.07
C ASN A 516 -40.51 47.61 -59.50
N SER A 517 -41.41 47.51 -60.47
CA SER A 517 -41.17 47.81 -61.90
C SER A 517 -42.17 48.82 -62.50
N THR A 518 -41.78 49.49 -63.59
CA THR A 518 -42.67 50.31 -64.43
C THR A 518 -43.33 49.49 -65.55
N LYS A 519 -44.34 50.04 -66.24
CA LYS A 519 -45.15 49.35 -67.29
C LYS A 519 -44.34 48.76 -68.47
N ASP A 520 -43.06 49.10 -68.64
CA ASP A 520 -42.15 48.56 -69.66
C ASP A 520 -41.13 47.55 -69.08
N GLU A 521 -41.47 46.91 -67.96
CA GLU A 521 -40.67 45.86 -67.27
C GLU A 521 -39.26 46.27 -66.79
N VAL A 522 -38.96 47.57 -66.73
CA VAL A 522 -37.69 48.06 -66.18
C VAL A 522 -37.72 48.02 -64.65
N ILE A 523 -36.76 47.30 -64.05
CA ILE A 523 -36.58 47.22 -62.60
C ILE A 523 -36.15 48.60 -62.06
N THR A 524 -36.95 49.18 -61.16
CA THR A 524 -36.65 50.49 -60.57
C THR A 524 -36.22 50.39 -59.10
N ALA A 525 -36.74 49.40 -58.36
CA ALA A 525 -36.36 49.15 -56.98
C ALA A 525 -36.54 47.68 -56.56
N VAL A 526 -35.83 47.25 -55.51
CA VAL A 526 -35.90 45.90 -54.91
C VAL A 526 -35.84 46.01 -53.38
N SER A 527 -36.55 45.13 -52.67
CA SER A 527 -36.53 44.98 -51.21
C SER A 527 -36.23 43.53 -50.80
N TYR A 528 -35.50 43.33 -49.69
CA TYR A 528 -35.01 42.01 -49.23
C TYR A 528 -35.55 41.66 -47.83
N THR A 529 -35.84 40.38 -47.60
CA THR A 529 -36.32 39.83 -46.32
C THR A 529 -35.59 38.54 -45.96
N CYS A 530 -35.24 38.31 -44.68
CA CYS A 530 -34.61 37.07 -44.25
C CYS A 530 -35.63 35.99 -43.85
N GLN A 531 -35.25 34.73 -43.99
CA GLN A 531 -35.99 33.58 -43.45
C GLN A 531 -35.92 33.57 -41.91
N SER A 532 -36.83 32.83 -41.25
CA SER A 532 -36.89 32.73 -39.79
C SER A 532 -35.52 32.44 -39.15
N TYR A 533 -35.19 33.09 -38.03
CA TYR A 533 -33.93 32.98 -37.27
C TYR A 533 -32.71 33.74 -37.83
N TYR A 534 -32.87 34.45 -38.95
CA TYR A 534 -31.83 35.31 -39.52
C TYR A 534 -32.27 36.78 -39.57
N VAL A 535 -31.33 37.70 -39.37
CA VAL A 535 -31.58 39.15 -39.42
C VAL A 535 -30.69 39.79 -40.47
N LEU A 536 -31.24 40.74 -41.22
CA LEU A 536 -30.51 41.50 -42.24
C LEU A 536 -29.49 42.42 -41.54
N THR A 537 -28.24 42.42 -41.99
CA THR A 537 -27.14 43.14 -41.33
C THR A 537 -27.27 44.67 -41.28
N LYS A 538 -28.23 45.29 -42.01
CA LYS A 538 -28.62 46.72 -41.90
C LYS A 538 -30.12 46.92 -42.18
N GLN A 539 -30.80 47.76 -41.40
CA GLN A 539 -32.22 48.12 -41.60
C GLN A 539 -32.35 49.21 -42.67
N GLN A 540 -32.66 48.82 -43.91
CA GLN A 540 -33.22 49.74 -44.90
C GLN A 540 -34.17 48.94 -45.82
N ASP A 541 -35.43 49.36 -45.90
CA ASP A 541 -36.48 48.48 -46.41
C ASP A 541 -36.66 48.49 -47.95
N VAL A 542 -36.11 49.46 -48.70
CA VAL A 542 -36.26 49.55 -50.18
C VAL A 542 -35.03 50.18 -50.88
N TYR A 543 -34.51 49.56 -51.95
CA TYR A 543 -33.30 50.00 -52.68
C TYR A 543 -33.58 50.35 -54.16
N LYS A 544 -33.09 51.49 -54.66
CA LYS A 544 -33.36 52.02 -56.03
C LYS A 544 -32.16 51.89 -56.98
N CYS A 545 -32.40 51.63 -58.28
CA CYS A 545 -31.34 51.61 -59.31
C CYS A 545 -31.02 53.03 -59.84
N PHE A 546 -29.74 53.38 -59.97
CA PHE A 546 -29.30 54.64 -60.60
C PHE A 546 -28.07 54.37 -61.50
N CYS A 547 -28.13 54.72 -62.78
CA CYS A 547 -27.01 54.57 -63.72
C CYS A 547 -26.41 53.15 -63.78
N THR A 548 -27.24 52.13 -64.03
CA THR A 548 -26.87 50.70 -64.25
C THR A 548 -26.24 49.97 -63.08
N VAL A 549 -26.30 50.53 -61.88
CA VAL A 549 -25.87 49.87 -60.64
C VAL A 549 -26.95 50.11 -59.59
N PHE A 550 -27.36 49.06 -58.89
CA PHE A 550 -28.12 49.26 -57.66
C PHE A 550 -27.22 50.06 -56.70
N ASN A 551 -27.73 51.08 -56.03
CA ASN A 551 -26.91 51.88 -55.11
C ASN A 551 -26.61 51.06 -53.83
N VAL A 552 -25.72 50.07 -53.97
CA VAL A 552 -25.38 49.08 -52.96
C VAL A 552 -23.87 49.11 -52.78
N LEU A 553 -23.39 49.89 -51.82
CA LEU A 553 -21.96 49.97 -51.56
C LEU A 553 -21.41 48.79 -50.73
N PHE A 554 -22.25 47.86 -50.24
CA PHE A 554 -21.81 46.74 -49.39
C PHE A 554 -22.70 45.49 -49.54
N MET A 555 -22.08 44.30 -49.56
CA MET A 555 -22.73 42.98 -49.73
C MET A 555 -23.64 42.65 -48.54
N PHE A 556 -24.94 42.45 -48.78
CA PHE A 556 -25.92 42.08 -47.76
C PHE A 556 -25.85 40.59 -47.46
N VAL A 557 -26.06 40.21 -46.20
CA VAL A 557 -26.11 38.80 -45.78
C VAL A 557 -27.14 38.66 -44.67
N CYS A 558 -27.99 37.65 -44.76
CA CYS A 558 -28.82 37.21 -43.64
C CYS A 558 -27.91 36.43 -42.67
N VAL A 559 -27.67 36.98 -41.48
CA VAL A 559 -26.82 36.34 -40.46
C VAL A 559 -27.69 35.82 -39.33
N VAL A 560 -27.24 34.75 -38.68
CA VAL A 560 -27.91 34.19 -37.50
C VAL A 560 -27.98 35.28 -36.42
N GLY A 561 -29.16 35.53 -35.88
CA GLY A 561 -29.33 36.52 -34.82
C GLY A 561 -28.47 36.19 -33.58
N PRO A 562 -27.90 37.18 -32.87
CA PRO A 562 -27.12 36.92 -31.66
C PRO A 562 -27.99 36.28 -30.56
N CYS A 563 -27.45 35.29 -29.87
CA CYS A 563 -28.08 34.71 -28.68
C CYS A 563 -28.02 35.76 -27.54
N GLU A 564 -29.14 36.36 -27.16
CA GLU A 564 -29.19 37.28 -26.01
C GLU A 564 -29.05 36.46 -24.72
N ILE A 565 -27.86 36.49 -24.13
CA ILE A 565 -27.52 35.81 -22.86
C ILE A 565 -28.16 36.54 -21.65
N ASP A 566 -28.56 37.80 -21.84
CA ASP A 566 -29.06 38.67 -20.78
C ASP A 566 -30.39 38.17 -20.18
N ASP A 567 -31.27 37.56 -20.99
CA ASP A 567 -32.57 37.02 -20.54
C ASP A 567 -32.46 35.79 -19.61
N ILE A 568 -31.30 35.11 -19.58
CA ILE A 568 -31.05 33.93 -18.72
C ILE A 568 -30.32 34.35 -17.43
N VAL A 569 -29.45 35.36 -17.49
CA VAL A 569 -28.77 35.94 -16.32
C VAL A 569 -29.78 36.53 -15.33
N GLU A 570 -30.83 37.18 -15.84
CA GLU A 570 -31.92 37.74 -15.03
C GLU A 570 -32.90 36.67 -14.51
N LYS A 571 -33.09 35.57 -15.27
CA LYS A 571 -33.98 34.45 -14.88
C LYS A 571 -33.39 33.49 -13.85
N TYR A 572 -32.06 33.32 -13.84
CA TYR A 572 -31.35 32.39 -12.94
C TYR A 572 -30.37 33.08 -11.97
N ASN A 573 -30.33 34.42 -11.96
CA ASN A 573 -29.60 35.25 -11.00
C ASN A 573 -28.08 34.94 -10.90
N LEU A 574 -27.42 34.76 -12.04
CA LEU A 574 -26.01 34.38 -12.14
C LEU A 574 -25.09 35.62 -12.18
N GLN A 575 -24.08 35.70 -11.31
CA GLN A 575 -23.08 36.79 -11.36
C GLN A 575 -21.85 36.38 -12.19
N LEU A 576 -21.60 37.10 -13.29
CA LEU A 576 -20.42 36.88 -14.15
C LEU A 576 -19.35 37.99 -13.96
N PRO A 577 -18.05 37.64 -13.89
CA PRO A 577 -16.96 38.60 -13.78
C PRO A 577 -16.77 39.45 -15.05
N LYS A 578 -16.33 40.70 -14.87
CA LYS A 578 -16.35 41.80 -15.87
C LYS A 578 -15.30 41.77 -17.00
N GLU A 579 -14.53 40.70 -17.18
CA GLU A 579 -13.52 40.63 -18.25
C GLU A 579 -13.75 39.41 -19.17
N LYS A 580 -13.98 39.69 -20.46
CA LYS A 580 -14.07 38.67 -21.52
C LYS A 580 -12.66 38.21 -21.90
N VAL A 581 -12.17 37.14 -21.30
CA VAL A 581 -10.90 36.49 -21.70
C VAL A 581 -11.23 35.33 -22.66
N TYR A 582 -10.76 35.43 -23.91
CA TYR A 582 -10.81 34.31 -24.86
C TYR A 582 -9.50 33.49 -24.72
N THR A 583 -9.58 32.23 -24.34
CA THR A 583 -8.44 31.29 -24.30
C THR A 583 -8.68 30.08 -25.19
N ARG A 584 -7.62 29.65 -25.87
CA ARG A 584 -7.58 28.52 -26.81
C ARG A 584 -7.53 27.20 -26.02
N HIS A 585 -8.29 26.20 -26.45
CA HIS A 585 -8.44 24.90 -25.78
C HIS A 585 -7.13 24.09 -25.88
N ALA A 586 -6.36 24.01 -24.79
CA ALA A 586 -5.49 22.89 -24.37
C ALA A 586 -4.41 23.38 -23.38
N GLU A 587 -4.72 23.41 -22.08
CA GLU A 587 -3.76 23.14 -21.01
C GLU A 587 -4.54 22.89 -19.71
N ASN A 588 -4.21 21.77 -19.05
CA ASN A 588 -4.79 21.30 -17.79
C ASN A 588 -4.63 22.35 -16.68
N GLU A 589 -5.72 22.95 -16.19
CA GLU A 589 -5.91 23.32 -14.78
C GLU A 589 -7.41 23.40 -14.45
N MET A 590 -7.83 22.78 -13.34
CA MET A 590 -9.21 22.76 -12.83
C MET A 590 -9.78 24.16 -12.64
N LYS A 591 -10.93 24.46 -13.24
CA LYS A 591 -11.84 25.50 -12.76
C LYS A 591 -13.31 25.08 -12.90
N THR A 592 -14.06 25.30 -11.84
CA THR A 592 -15.51 25.12 -11.72
C THR A 592 -16.26 26.19 -12.52
N TYR A 593 -16.57 25.94 -13.79
CA TYR A 593 -17.51 26.75 -14.58
C TYR A 593 -18.37 25.85 -15.46
N VAL A 594 -19.61 26.26 -15.71
CA VAL A 594 -20.54 25.60 -16.63
C VAL A 594 -20.21 26.05 -18.05
N ASP A 595 -19.92 25.11 -18.95
CA ASP A 595 -19.67 25.40 -20.35
C ASP A 595 -21.01 25.53 -21.10
N VAL A 596 -21.18 26.62 -21.86
CA VAL A 596 -22.43 26.90 -22.56
C VAL A 596 -22.14 27.23 -24.01
N SER A 597 -22.67 26.40 -24.92
CA SER A 597 -22.47 26.57 -26.35
C SER A 597 -23.78 26.99 -27.02
N CYS A 598 -23.73 28.03 -27.87
CA CYS A 598 -24.88 28.41 -28.69
C CYS A 598 -24.78 27.71 -30.05
N SER A 599 -25.66 26.74 -30.30
CA SER A 599 -25.77 26.07 -31.58
C SER A 599 -27.18 26.29 -32.15
N ASN A 600 -27.25 26.79 -33.38
CA ASN A 600 -28.50 27.11 -34.08
C ASN A 600 -29.46 28.05 -33.31
N GLY A 601 -28.92 29.06 -32.63
CA GLY A 601 -29.71 30.08 -31.92
C GLY A 601 -30.31 29.65 -30.59
N ASN A 602 -30.05 28.43 -30.11
CA ASN A 602 -30.44 27.97 -28.79
C ASN A 602 -29.20 27.76 -27.91
N LEU A 603 -29.24 28.29 -26.67
CA LEU A 603 -28.16 28.11 -25.70
C LEU A 603 -28.26 26.70 -25.09
N GLN A 604 -27.23 25.86 -25.27
CA GLN A 604 -27.15 24.53 -24.65
C GLN A 604 -26.12 24.52 -23.52
N ILE A 605 -26.55 24.09 -22.33
CA ILE A 605 -25.68 23.85 -21.17
C ILE A 605 -25.11 22.45 -21.28
N ASP A 606 -23.79 22.34 -21.37
CA ASP A 606 -23.13 21.03 -21.44
C ASP A 606 -23.05 20.42 -20.03
N LYS A 607 -23.90 19.43 -19.75
CA LYS A 607 -23.91 18.74 -18.44
C LYS A 607 -22.85 17.64 -18.42
N SER A 608 -21.61 18.01 -18.18
CA SER A 608 -20.60 17.08 -17.66
C SER A 608 -20.40 17.33 -16.15
N CYS A 609 -21.33 16.84 -15.35
CA CYS A 609 -21.10 16.62 -13.92
C CYS A 609 -21.22 15.12 -13.64
N ASP A 610 -20.27 14.66 -12.82
CA ASP A 610 -20.09 13.32 -12.25
C ASP A 610 -19.34 12.30 -13.12
N THR A 611 -18.37 11.55 -12.56
CA THR A 611 -18.39 11.00 -11.19
C THR A 611 -17.06 11.04 -10.44
N ASP A 612 -17.15 11.29 -9.12
CA ASP A 612 -16.17 11.08 -8.04
C ASP A 612 -15.50 12.34 -7.44
N ASN A 613 -16.28 13.16 -6.75
CA ASN A 613 -16.01 13.56 -5.36
C ASN A 613 -17.12 14.49 -4.83
N ASN A 614 -17.59 14.19 -3.62
CA ASN A 614 -18.59 14.92 -2.84
C ASN A 614 -18.43 16.45 -2.86
N LEU A 615 -19.14 17.14 -3.76
CA LEU A 615 -19.70 18.48 -3.57
C LEU A 615 -20.81 18.66 -4.60
N GLY A 616 -22.06 18.67 -4.12
CA GLY A 616 -23.25 18.82 -4.95
C GLY A 616 -23.20 20.11 -5.77
N CYS A 617 -23.37 19.98 -7.08
CA CYS A 617 -23.75 21.11 -7.92
C CYS A 617 -25.22 21.44 -7.63
N THR A 618 -25.46 22.37 -6.71
CA THR A 618 -26.68 23.19 -6.75
C THR A 618 -26.62 24.09 -7.98
N LEU A 619 -27.71 24.09 -8.76
CA LEU A 619 -27.93 24.91 -9.96
C LEU A 619 -27.65 26.39 -9.74
#